data_AF-A0AAV2L625-F1
#
_entry.id   AF-A0AAV2L625-F1
#
_cell.length_a   1.000
_cell.length_b   1.000
_cell.length_c   1.000
_cell.angle_alpha   90.00
_cell.angle_beta   90.00
_cell.angle_gamma   90.00
#
_symmetry.space_group_name_H-M   'P 1'
#
loop_
_entity.id
_entity.type
_entity.pdbx_description
1 polymer ?
#
loop_
_entity_poly.entity_id
_entity_poly.type
_entity_poly.pdbx_seq_one_letter_code
_entity_poly.pdbx_strand_id
1 'polypeptide(L)'
;MQPEERPWSARRLLFGKTLRKSIRECSSSTTQTIQYNLSPNIPKTEGRKLYFDTHTVVCVLEDNGFTTQQAEALVSILVQMSNSNMDIIYADMVTKVQQEIMLQRVMSQISSVKKDMIILEKSEFSTLLAENEKLKIQLLQLKVQIADIMNKVRSDNLMDMNLEKSRVKELKAEHDKRLLETRTEIMEMTAEHECHLTQTNMKIDTEVAGLKTMLESHKLDTIKYMAGSIFTCLTVVLGFYRIWM
;
A
#
# COMPACT_ATOMS: atom_id res chain seq x y z
N MET A 1 -3.66 -20.35 -2.96
CA MET A 1 -4.13 -18.97 -3.26
C MET A 1 -2.98 -18.02 -2.99
N GLN A 2 -2.27 -17.59 -4.04
CA GLN A 2 -1.16 -16.64 -3.94
C GLN A 2 -1.70 -15.20 -3.91
N PRO A 3 -1.19 -14.32 -3.03
CA PRO A 3 -1.60 -12.93 -3.00
C PRO A 3 -0.86 -12.13 -4.08
N GLU A 4 -1.64 -11.46 -4.92
CA GLU A 4 -1.20 -10.59 -6.01
C GLU A 4 -0.59 -9.29 -5.44
N GLU A 5 0.74 -9.20 -5.38
CA GLU A 5 1.45 -7.99 -4.98
C GLU A 5 1.31 -6.91 -6.07
N ARG A 6 0.43 -5.92 -5.83
CA ARG A 6 0.35 -4.75 -6.71
C ARG A 6 1.61 -3.89 -6.59
N PRO A 7 2.31 -3.58 -7.70
CA PRO A 7 3.63 -2.97 -7.67
C PRO A 7 3.61 -1.53 -7.13
N TRP A 8 4.65 -1.19 -6.38
CA TRP A 8 4.92 0.10 -5.74
C TRP A 8 4.88 1.32 -6.69
N SER A 9 4.93 1.08 -8.01
CA SER A 9 4.77 2.09 -9.06
C SER A 9 3.37 2.71 -9.12
N ALA A 10 2.33 1.95 -8.78
CA ALA A 10 0.94 2.43 -8.85
C ALA A 10 0.61 3.48 -7.79
N ARG A 11 1.18 3.38 -6.58
CA ARG A 11 0.97 4.36 -5.50
C ARG A 11 1.62 5.70 -5.81
N ARG A 12 2.78 5.71 -6.47
CA ARG A 12 3.51 6.94 -6.83
C ARG A 12 2.76 7.74 -7.90
N LEU A 13 2.13 7.04 -8.85
CA LEU A 13 1.29 7.68 -9.88
C LEU A 13 0.00 8.26 -9.31
N LEU A 14 -0.64 7.60 -8.34
CA LEU A 14 -1.83 8.13 -7.68
C LEU A 14 -1.50 9.39 -6.86
N PHE A 15 -0.42 9.37 -6.08
CA PHE A 15 0.03 10.55 -5.33
C PHE A 15 0.41 11.72 -6.26
N GLY A 16 1.10 11.43 -7.35
CA GLY A 16 1.45 12.44 -8.36
C GLY A 16 0.23 13.02 -9.09
N LYS A 17 -0.82 12.22 -9.32
CA LYS A 17 -2.08 12.69 -9.93
C LYS A 17 -2.91 13.54 -8.96
N THR A 18 -2.97 13.17 -7.69
CA THR A 18 -3.70 13.94 -6.66
C THR A 18 -3.03 15.29 -6.39
N LEU A 19 -1.70 15.33 -6.30
CA LEU A 19 -0.95 16.58 -6.14
C LEU A 19 -1.12 17.49 -7.37
N ARG A 20 -1.12 16.91 -8.58
CA ARG A 20 -1.32 17.66 -9.83
C ARG A 20 -2.76 18.17 -10.00
N LYS A 21 -3.75 17.52 -9.36
CA LYS A 21 -5.16 17.97 -9.34
C LYS A 21 -5.36 19.12 -8.37
N SER A 22 -4.76 19.04 -7.17
CA SER A 22 -4.82 20.11 -6.17
C SER A 22 -4.08 21.39 -6.63
N ILE A 23 -2.94 21.25 -7.32
CA ILE A 23 -2.24 22.39 -7.95
C ILE A 23 -3.09 23.02 -9.07
N ARG A 24 -3.85 22.22 -9.83
CA ARG A 24 -4.69 22.71 -10.93
C ARG A 24 -5.97 23.39 -10.42
N GLU A 25 -6.54 22.90 -9.31
CA GLU A 25 -7.70 23.52 -8.64
C GLU A 25 -7.32 24.84 -7.97
N CYS A 26 -6.11 24.94 -7.39
CA CYS A 26 -5.60 26.20 -6.82
C CYS A 26 -5.25 27.26 -7.90
N SER A 27 -4.99 26.83 -9.13
CA SER A 27 -4.76 27.74 -10.27
C SER A 27 -6.06 28.19 -10.96
N SER A 28 -7.20 27.58 -10.64
CA SER A 28 -8.50 27.87 -11.28
C SER A 28 -9.29 28.96 -10.55
N SER A 29 -8.88 29.30 -9.33
CA SER A 29 -9.45 30.40 -8.55
C SER A 29 -8.43 31.52 -8.49
N THR A 30 -8.82 32.71 -8.94
CA THR A 30 -8.09 33.96 -8.70
C THR A 30 -6.90 34.25 -9.63
N THR A 31 -7.14 34.19 -10.94
CA THR A 31 -6.50 35.13 -11.88
C THR A 31 -7.58 35.76 -12.76
N GLN A 32 -8.56 36.42 -12.14
CA GLN A 32 -9.17 37.56 -12.82
C GLN A 32 -8.10 38.64 -12.84
N THR A 33 -7.30 38.62 -13.91
CA THR A 33 -6.46 39.74 -14.33
C THR A 33 -7.26 41.01 -14.08
N ILE A 34 -6.72 41.90 -13.23
CA ILE A 34 -7.28 43.24 -13.02
C ILE A 34 -7.23 43.90 -14.40
N GLN A 35 -8.32 43.74 -15.14
CA GLN A 35 -8.45 44.31 -16.46
C GLN A 35 -8.64 45.80 -16.19
N TYR A 36 -7.55 46.56 -16.31
CA TYR A 36 -7.55 48.01 -16.28
C TYR A 36 -8.29 48.51 -17.51
N ASN A 37 -9.61 48.27 -17.58
CA ASN A 37 -10.50 48.87 -18.56
C ASN A 37 -10.64 50.34 -18.16
N LEU A 38 -9.63 51.12 -18.51
CA LEU A 38 -9.63 52.57 -18.47
C LEU A 38 -10.49 53.07 -19.64
N SER A 39 -11.76 52.65 -19.71
CA SER A 39 -12.69 53.22 -20.68
C SER A 39 -13.07 54.62 -20.19
N PRO A 40 -12.70 55.69 -20.93
CA PRO A 40 -12.97 57.05 -20.51
C PRO A 40 -14.40 57.40 -20.93
N ASN A 41 -15.37 57.09 -20.07
CA ASN A 41 -16.64 57.82 -20.10
C ASN A 41 -16.40 59.16 -19.39
N ILE A 42 -15.69 60.06 -20.08
CA ILE A 42 -15.40 61.40 -19.59
C ILE A 42 -16.60 62.27 -19.97
N PRO A 43 -17.30 62.90 -19.00
CA PRO A 43 -18.28 63.92 -19.33
C PRO A 43 -17.59 65.05 -20.09
N LYS A 44 -18.07 65.36 -21.30
CA LYS A 44 -17.55 66.47 -22.11
C LYS A 44 -17.67 67.76 -21.29
N THR A 45 -16.55 68.47 -21.15
CA THR A 45 -16.43 69.71 -20.40
C THR A 45 -17.35 70.78 -20.99
N GLU A 46 -18.53 70.97 -20.43
CA GLU A 46 -19.38 72.11 -20.74
C GLU A 46 -18.83 73.37 -20.06
N GLY A 47 -18.63 74.44 -20.84
CA GLY A 47 -18.35 75.78 -20.31
C GLY A 47 -16.88 76.19 -20.31
N ARG A 48 -16.22 76.18 -21.46
CA ARG A 48 -14.90 76.80 -21.65
C ARG A 48 -15.10 78.26 -22.07
N LYS A 49 -14.88 79.21 -21.17
CA LYS A 49 -14.89 80.66 -21.49
C LYS A 49 -13.50 81.23 -21.27
N LEU A 50 -12.87 81.67 -22.36
CA LEU A 50 -11.70 82.55 -22.29
C LEU A 50 -12.19 83.97 -22.01
N TYR A 51 -11.74 84.54 -20.90
CA TYR A 51 -11.95 85.95 -20.58
C TYR A 51 -10.78 86.72 -21.17
N PHE A 52 -10.87 87.02 -22.48
CA PHE A 52 -9.93 87.92 -23.14
C PHE A 52 -10.63 89.25 -23.39
N ASP A 53 -10.13 90.32 -22.76
CA ASP A 53 -10.66 91.66 -22.96
C ASP A 53 -10.08 92.28 -24.22
N THR A 54 -10.74 92.00 -25.34
CA THR A 54 -10.37 92.51 -26.68
C THR A 54 -10.28 94.03 -26.71
N HIS A 55 -11.17 94.74 -26.01
CA HIS A 55 -11.29 96.18 -26.10
C HIS A 55 -10.11 96.89 -25.42
N THR A 56 -9.72 96.43 -24.23
CA THR A 56 -8.56 97.00 -23.52
C THR A 56 -7.27 96.82 -24.33
N VAL A 57 -7.10 95.67 -25.01
CA VAL A 57 -5.90 95.43 -25.83
C VAL A 57 -5.88 96.31 -27.08
N VAL A 58 -7.03 96.54 -27.72
CA VAL A 58 -7.14 97.46 -28.87
C VAL A 58 -6.79 98.89 -28.46
N CYS A 59 -7.32 99.38 -27.34
CA CYS A 59 -7.05 100.73 -26.83
C CYS A 59 -5.55 100.96 -26.57
N VAL A 60 -4.88 99.97 -25.97
CA VAL A 60 -3.42 100.04 -25.74
C VAL A 60 -2.63 100.06 -27.05
N LEU A 61 -3.06 99.32 -28.07
CA LEU A 61 -2.39 99.33 -29.38
C LEU A 61 -2.58 100.68 -30.10
N GLU A 62 -3.76 101.28 -29.99
CA GLU A 62 -4.04 102.61 -30.53
C GLU A 62 -3.19 103.70 -29.86
N ASP A 63 -3.05 103.66 -28.53
CA ASP A 63 -2.18 104.57 -27.76
C ASP A 63 -0.69 104.45 -28.15
N ASN A 64 -0.27 103.30 -28.68
CA ASN A 64 1.09 103.05 -29.15
C ASN A 64 1.31 103.37 -30.65
N GLY A 65 0.34 104.03 -31.30
CA GLY A 65 0.47 104.54 -32.67
C GLY A 65 0.02 103.56 -33.76
N PHE A 66 -0.71 102.49 -33.43
CA PHE A 66 -1.35 101.63 -34.42
C PHE A 66 -2.68 102.23 -34.89
N THR A 67 -3.02 102.01 -36.16
CA THR A 67 -4.38 102.34 -36.64
C THR A 67 -5.39 101.35 -36.05
N THR A 68 -6.63 101.80 -35.85
CA THR A 68 -7.71 100.99 -35.26
C THR A 68 -7.89 99.65 -35.98
N GLN A 69 -7.85 99.65 -37.32
CA GLN A 69 -7.94 98.44 -38.14
C GLN A 69 -6.75 97.48 -37.94
N GLN A 70 -5.53 98.00 -37.75
CA GLN A 70 -4.36 97.18 -37.48
C GLN A 70 -4.40 96.59 -36.08
N ALA A 71 -4.85 97.36 -35.09
CA ALA A 71 -5.03 96.91 -33.71
C ALA A 71 -6.07 95.78 -33.63
N GLU A 72 -7.25 95.95 -34.26
CA GLU A 72 -8.30 94.92 -34.30
C GLU A 72 -7.83 93.63 -34.98
N ALA A 73 -7.10 93.73 -36.11
CA ALA A 73 -6.58 92.57 -36.82
C ALA A 73 -5.55 91.77 -35.99
N LEU A 74 -4.63 92.47 -35.32
CA LEU A 74 -3.65 91.85 -34.42
C LEU A 74 -4.33 91.15 -33.23
N VAL A 75 -5.31 91.82 -32.62
CA VAL A 75 -6.04 91.25 -31.49
C VAL A 75 -6.88 90.04 -31.92
N SER A 76 -7.47 90.07 -33.12
CA SER A 76 -8.19 88.91 -33.69
C SER A 76 -7.29 87.69 -33.83
N ILE A 77 -6.07 87.87 -34.36
CA ILE A 77 -5.08 86.79 -34.49
C ILE A 77 -4.64 86.28 -33.11
N LEU A 78 -4.43 87.17 -32.14
CA LEU A 78 -4.06 86.79 -30.77
C LEU A 78 -5.16 85.97 -30.09
N VAL A 79 -6.43 86.38 -30.23
CA VAL A 79 -7.58 85.64 -29.71
C VAL A 79 -7.68 84.27 -30.39
N GLN A 80 -7.51 84.20 -31.72
CA GLN A 80 -7.55 82.94 -32.46
C GLN A 80 -6.42 81.99 -32.02
N MET A 81 -5.18 82.48 -31.93
CA MET A 81 -4.02 81.69 -31.48
C MET A 81 -4.17 81.24 -30.02
N SER A 82 -4.67 82.12 -29.14
CA SER A 82 -4.93 81.80 -27.74
C SER A 82 -6.01 80.72 -27.60
N ASN A 83 -7.12 80.83 -28.35
CA ASN A 83 -8.16 79.81 -28.39
C ASN A 83 -7.61 78.46 -28.88
N SER A 84 -6.85 78.44 -29.99
CA SER A 84 -6.24 77.21 -30.50
C SER A 84 -5.24 76.59 -29.53
N ASN A 85 -4.40 77.40 -28.88
CA ASN A 85 -3.44 76.89 -27.89
C ASN A 85 -4.17 76.33 -26.65
N MET A 86 -5.22 77.01 -26.19
CA MET A 86 -6.02 76.55 -25.06
C MET A 86 -6.75 75.24 -25.38
N ASP A 87 -7.27 75.05 -26.59
CA ASP A 87 -7.87 73.78 -26.99
C ASP A 87 -6.88 72.61 -26.94
N ILE A 88 -5.62 72.83 -27.32
CA ILE A 88 -4.55 71.83 -27.22
C ILE A 88 -4.22 71.52 -25.75
N ILE A 89 -4.02 72.55 -24.92
CA ILE A 89 -3.68 72.34 -23.50
C ILE A 89 -4.85 71.66 -22.77
N TYR A 90 -6.10 72.02 -23.07
CA TYR A 90 -7.28 71.36 -22.49
C TYR A 90 -7.54 69.95 -23.02
N ALA A 91 -7.02 69.58 -24.19
CA ALA A 91 -7.07 68.21 -24.68
C ALA A 91 -6.12 67.28 -23.90
N ASP A 92 -4.97 67.78 -23.46
CA ASP A 92 -3.98 67.00 -22.70
C ASP A 92 -4.19 67.07 -21.18
N MET A 93 -4.87 68.10 -20.69
CA MET A 93 -5.18 68.26 -19.26
C MET A 93 -6.31 67.36 -18.77
N VAL A 94 -6.17 66.86 -17.55
CA VAL A 94 -7.21 66.12 -16.83
C VAL A 94 -8.01 67.08 -15.95
N THR A 95 -9.34 67.02 -16.03
CA THR A 95 -10.20 67.81 -15.15
C THR A 95 -10.19 67.28 -13.71
N LYS A 96 -10.34 68.16 -12.72
CA LYS A 96 -10.42 67.77 -11.30
C LYS A 96 -11.53 66.74 -11.03
N VAL A 97 -12.68 66.90 -11.70
CA VAL A 97 -13.81 65.96 -11.62
C VAL A 97 -13.41 64.58 -12.14
N GLN A 98 -12.70 64.52 -13.27
CA GLN A 98 -12.23 63.26 -13.84
C GLN A 98 -11.18 62.58 -12.94
N GLN A 99 -10.28 63.36 -12.34
CA GLN A 99 -9.32 62.84 -11.35
C GLN A 99 -10.05 62.23 -10.14
N GLU A 100 -11.09 62.89 -9.64
CA GLU A 100 -11.86 62.41 -8.49
C GLU A 100 -12.64 61.12 -8.81
N ILE A 101 -13.29 61.05 -9.97
CA ILE A 101 -13.98 59.83 -10.43
C ILE A 101 -13.00 58.66 -10.53
N MET A 102 -11.81 58.89 -11.09
CA MET A 102 -10.77 57.87 -11.20
C MET A 102 -10.31 57.40 -9.82
N LEU A 103 -10.09 58.35 -8.90
CA LEU A 103 -9.68 58.04 -7.53
C LEU A 103 -10.74 57.22 -6.78
N GLN A 104 -12.02 57.59 -6.90
CA GLN A 104 -13.12 56.81 -6.30
C GLN A 104 -13.19 55.38 -6.86
N ARG A 105 -12.95 55.21 -8.18
CA ARG A 105 -12.90 53.88 -8.79
C ARG A 105 -11.74 53.04 -8.25
N VAL A 106 -10.54 53.62 -8.13
CA VAL A 106 -9.38 52.91 -7.55
C VAL A 106 -9.64 52.55 -6.08
N MET A 107 -10.20 53.47 -5.29
CA MET A 107 -10.55 53.21 -3.88
C MET A 107 -11.59 52.10 -3.74
N SER A 108 -12.58 52.04 -4.63
CA SER A 108 -13.56 50.96 -4.70
C SER A 108 -12.90 49.60 -4.97
N GLN A 109 -11.98 49.53 -5.93
CA GLN A 109 -11.24 48.30 -6.25
C GLN A 109 -10.36 47.86 -5.08
N ILE A 110 -9.62 48.77 -4.45
CA ILE A 110 -8.82 48.48 -3.24
C ILE A 110 -9.72 47.95 -2.13
N SER A 111 -10.90 48.55 -1.94
CA SER A 111 -11.87 48.10 -0.93
C SER A 111 -12.42 46.70 -1.21
N SER A 112 -12.58 46.32 -2.48
CA SER A 112 -12.95 44.96 -2.89
C SER A 112 -11.85 43.97 -2.54
N VAL A 113 -10.61 44.23 -2.99
CA VAL A 113 -9.45 43.35 -2.73
C VAL A 113 -9.23 43.18 -1.23
N LYS A 114 -9.41 44.23 -0.43
CA LYS A 114 -9.32 44.16 1.03
C LYS A 114 -10.37 43.22 1.64
N LYS A 115 -11.61 43.22 1.13
CA LYS A 115 -12.65 42.29 1.60
C LYS A 115 -12.26 40.84 1.26
N ASP A 116 -11.79 40.61 0.05
CA ASP A 116 -11.37 39.27 -0.39
C ASP A 116 -10.21 38.75 0.46
N MET A 117 -9.22 39.59 0.77
CA MET A 117 -8.12 39.26 1.67
C MET A 117 -8.62 38.86 3.07
N ILE A 118 -9.55 39.63 3.65
CA ILE A 118 -10.11 39.34 4.97
C ILE A 118 -10.90 38.02 4.96
N ILE A 119 -11.66 37.74 3.90
CA ILE A 119 -12.40 36.49 3.75
C ILE A 119 -11.43 35.31 3.68
N LEU A 120 -10.37 35.44 2.87
CA LEU A 120 -9.34 34.42 2.72
C LEU A 120 -8.63 34.13 4.05
N GLU A 121 -8.22 35.18 4.77
CA GLU A 121 -7.48 35.08 6.03
C GLU A 121 -8.34 34.55 7.18
N LYS A 122 -9.61 34.99 7.28
CA LYS A 122 -10.47 34.59 8.40
C LYS A 122 -11.26 33.32 8.14
N SER A 123 -11.82 33.15 6.95
CA SER A 123 -12.72 32.03 6.66
C SER A 123 -11.91 30.83 6.18
N GLU A 124 -11.23 30.96 5.04
CA GLU A 124 -10.61 29.81 4.38
C GLU A 124 -9.42 29.26 5.16
N PHE A 125 -8.55 30.13 5.68
CA PHE A 125 -7.41 29.70 6.48
C PHE A 125 -7.84 29.01 7.79
N SER A 126 -8.87 29.54 8.48
CA SER A 126 -9.40 28.92 9.70
C SER A 126 -10.03 27.56 9.43
N THR A 127 -10.79 27.42 8.34
CA THR A 127 -11.36 26.14 7.92
C THR A 127 -10.25 25.13 7.59
N LEU A 128 -9.23 25.55 6.86
CA LEU A 128 -8.11 24.69 6.48
C LEU A 128 -7.29 24.24 7.70
N LEU A 129 -7.08 25.13 8.67
CA LEU A 129 -6.40 24.81 9.93
C LEU A 129 -7.21 23.79 10.75
N ALA A 130 -8.52 23.99 10.89
CA ALA A 130 -9.42 23.06 11.58
C ALA A 130 -9.47 21.68 10.90
N GLU A 131 -9.50 21.64 9.56
CA GLU A 131 -9.44 20.40 8.80
C GLU A 131 -8.09 19.70 8.99
N ASN A 132 -6.97 20.44 9.00
CA ASN A 132 -5.64 19.89 9.22
C ASN A 132 -5.52 19.26 10.62
N GLU A 133 -6.01 19.94 11.66
CA GLU A 133 -6.05 19.40 13.02
C GLU A 133 -6.92 18.14 13.12
N LYS A 134 -8.10 18.15 12.49
CA LYS A 134 -8.97 16.98 12.42
C LYS A 134 -8.28 15.79 11.75
N LEU A 135 -7.63 16.01 10.60
CA LEU A 135 -6.87 14.97 9.90
C LEU A 135 -5.73 14.42 10.75
N LYS A 136 -5.02 15.28 11.49
CA LYS A 136 -3.97 14.88 12.42
C LYS A 136 -4.50 13.98 13.53
N ILE A 137 -5.67 14.32 14.11
CA ILE A 137 -6.33 13.49 15.13
C ILE A 137 -6.74 12.13 14.56
N GLN A 138 -7.38 12.12 13.38
CA GLN A 138 -7.79 10.88 12.71
C GLN A 138 -6.60 9.97 12.39
N LEU A 139 -5.48 10.54 11.96
CA LEU A 139 -4.25 9.80 11.71
C LEU A 139 -3.71 9.16 12.99
N LEU A 140 -3.67 9.91 14.10
CA LEU A 140 -3.25 9.38 15.40
C LEU A 140 -4.17 8.24 15.87
N GLN A 141 -5.49 8.41 15.74
CA GLN A 141 -6.45 7.36 16.07
C GLN A 141 -6.25 6.10 15.23
N LEU A 142 -6.07 6.25 13.91
CA LEU A 142 -5.83 5.13 13.01
C LEU A 142 -4.52 4.41 13.35
N LYS A 143 -3.47 5.15 13.71
CA LYS A 143 -2.19 4.58 14.14
C LYS A 143 -2.36 3.71 15.39
N VAL A 144 -3.13 4.18 16.38
CA VAL A 144 -3.44 3.42 17.60
C VAL A 144 -4.25 2.17 17.27
N GLN A 145 -5.30 2.28 16.46
CA GLN A 145 -6.13 1.14 16.05
C GLN A 145 -5.32 0.08 15.30
N ILE A 146 -4.43 0.47 14.38
CA ILE A 146 -3.57 -0.47 13.65
C ILE A 146 -2.61 -1.18 14.62
N ALA A 147 -2.02 -0.46 15.58
CA ALA A 147 -1.14 -1.06 16.57
C ALA A 147 -1.88 -2.09 17.43
N ASP A 148 -3.10 -1.77 17.85
CA ASP A 148 -3.95 -2.66 18.65
C ASP A 148 -4.35 -3.92 17.87
N ILE A 149 -4.86 -3.76 16.64
CA ILE A 149 -5.21 -4.89 15.75
C ILE A 149 -3.97 -5.76 15.47
N MET A 150 -2.81 -5.16 15.23
CA MET A 150 -1.58 -5.91 14.99
C MET A 150 -1.13 -6.70 16.24
N ASN A 151 -1.26 -6.11 17.43
CA ASN A 151 -0.97 -6.82 18.68
C ASN A 151 -1.95 -7.95 18.94
N LYS A 152 -3.25 -7.72 18.70
CA LYS A 152 -4.29 -8.75 18.80
C LYS A 152 -4.01 -9.92 17.85
N VAL A 153 -3.79 -9.66 16.56
CA VAL A 153 -3.48 -10.70 15.57
C VAL A 153 -2.19 -11.45 15.94
N ARG A 154 -1.17 -10.75 16.45
CA ARG A 154 0.06 -11.40 16.93
C ARG A 154 -0.22 -12.34 18.11
N SER A 155 -1.01 -11.90 19.09
CA SER A 155 -1.38 -12.71 20.24
C SER A 155 -2.20 -13.93 19.83
N ASP A 156 -3.19 -13.74 18.96
CA ASP A 156 -4.04 -14.81 18.42
C ASP A 156 -3.17 -15.85 17.70
N ASN A 157 -2.26 -15.43 16.81
CA ASN A 157 -1.35 -16.33 16.11
C ASN A 157 -0.40 -17.09 17.05
N LEU A 158 0.12 -16.43 18.09
CA LEU A 158 1.00 -17.09 19.07
C LEU A 158 0.23 -18.15 19.87
N MET A 159 -1.01 -17.85 20.25
CA MET A 159 -1.90 -18.79 20.91
C MET A 159 -2.19 -19.99 20.01
N ASP A 160 -2.57 -19.76 18.75
CA ASP A 160 -2.84 -20.83 17.77
C ASP A 160 -1.62 -21.73 17.56
N MET A 161 -0.43 -21.14 17.40
CA MET A 161 0.82 -21.90 17.30
C MET A 161 1.10 -22.72 18.56
N ASN A 162 0.83 -22.18 19.75
CA ASN A 162 1.03 -22.90 21.00
C ASN A 162 0.04 -24.05 21.16
N LEU A 163 -1.22 -23.87 20.76
CA LEU A 163 -2.23 -24.92 20.73
C LEU A 163 -1.83 -26.03 19.75
N GLU A 164 -1.44 -25.68 18.53
CA GLU A 164 -1.04 -26.67 17.53
C GLU A 164 0.25 -27.41 17.94
N LYS A 165 1.21 -26.70 18.54
CA LYS A 165 2.41 -27.32 19.12
C LYS A 165 2.07 -28.31 20.23
N SER A 166 1.05 -28.02 21.04
CA SER A 166 0.60 -28.90 22.11
C SER A 166 -0.10 -30.13 21.53
N ARG A 167 -0.95 -29.95 20.52
CA ARG A 167 -1.61 -31.03 19.77
C ARG A 167 -0.61 -31.98 19.11
N VAL A 168 0.43 -31.43 18.46
CA VAL A 168 1.50 -32.23 17.85
C VAL A 168 2.27 -33.03 18.90
N LYS A 169 2.56 -32.44 20.07
CA LYS A 169 3.21 -33.16 21.18
C LYS A 169 2.35 -34.30 21.70
N GLU A 170 1.06 -34.07 21.87
CA GLU A 170 0.11 -35.10 22.32
C GLU A 170 0.03 -36.26 21.33
N LEU A 171 -0.14 -35.97 20.04
CA LEU A 171 -0.14 -37.00 19.00
C LEU A 171 1.18 -37.77 18.94
N LYS A 172 2.31 -37.08 19.11
CA LYS A 172 3.61 -37.74 19.16
C LYS A 172 3.69 -38.69 20.37
N ALA A 173 3.27 -38.26 21.55
CA ALA A 173 3.26 -39.09 22.75
C ALA A 173 2.35 -40.31 22.57
N GLU A 174 1.20 -40.15 21.92
CA GLU A 174 0.31 -41.26 21.58
C GLU A 174 0.97 -42.25 20.60
N HIS A 175 1.63 -41.75 19.56
CA HIS A 175 2.38 -42.60 18.62
C HIS A 175 3.54 -43.34 19.29
N ASP A 176 4.31 -42.67 20.15
CA ASP A 176 5.42 -43.28 20.90
C ASP A 176 4.89 -44.40 21.83
N LYS A 177 3.72 -44.18 22.45
CA LYS A 177 3.04 -45.20 23.27
C LYS A 177 2.62 -46.40 22.43
N ARG A 178 1.92 -46.19 21.31
CA ARG A 178 1.50 -47.29 20.41
C ARG A 178 2.71 -48.08 19.88
N LEU A 179 3.78 -47.38 19.52
CA LEU A 179 5.01 -48.01 19.06
C LEU A 179 5.65 -48.88 20.16
N LEU A 180 5.63 -48.41 21.41
CA LEU A 180 6.10 -49.18 22.55
C LEU A 180 5.23 -50.43 22.77
N GLU A 181 3.90 -50.29 22.73
CA GLU A 181 2.95 -51.41 22.87
C GLU A 181 3.16 -52.47 21.79
N THR A 182 3.26 -52.07 20.51
CA THR A 182 3.57 -53.00 19.41
C THR A 182 4.94 -53.65 19.57
N ARG A 183 5.94 -52.91 20.06
CA ARG A 183 7.28 -53.47 20.34
C ARG A 183 7.21 -54.52 21.45
N THR A 184 6.44 -54.28 22.51
CA THR A 184 6.26 -55.25 23.60
C THR A 184 5.53 -56.50 23.13
N GLU A 185 4.48 -56.35 22.32
CA GLU A 185 3.71 -57.47 21.73
C GLU A 185 4.59 -58.34 20.82
N ILE A 186 5.40 -57.72 19.95
CA ILE A 186 6.37 -58.46 19.11
C ILE A 186 7.38 -59.24 19.97
N MET A 187 7.86 -58.64 21.07
CA MET A 187 8.81 -59.31 21.96
C MET A 187 8.18 -60.52 22.66
N GLU A 188 6.93 -60.40 23.12
CA GLU A 188 6.18 -61.50 23.72
C GLU A 188 5.96 -62.64 22.71
N MET A 189 5.46 -62.33 21.51
CA MET A 189 5.29 -63.32 20.44
C MET A 189 6.62 -64.00 20.05
N THR A 190 7.72 -63.24 20.03
CA THR A 190 9.04 -63.80 19.73
C THR A 190 9.49 -64.78 20.81
N ALA A 191 9.28 -64.45 22.09
CA ALA A 191 9.60 -65.33 23.20
C ALA A 191 8.74 -66.61 23.19
N GLU A 192 7.44 -66.50 22.90
CA GLU A 192 6.56 -67.67 22.72
C GLU A 192 7.04 -68.55 21.56
N HIS A 193 7.38 -67.95 20.43
CA HIS A 193 7.90 -68.67 19.27
C HIS A 193 9.23 -69.37 19.56
N GLU A 194 10.15 -68.74 20.29
CA GLU A 194 11.41 -69.37 20.73
C GLU A 194 11.16 -70.55 21.69
N CYS A 195 10.20 -70.42 22.62
CA CYS A 195 9.79 -71.53 23.49
C CYS A 195 9.23 -72.72 22.67
N HIS A 196 8.33 -72.44 21.71
CA HIS A 196 7.81 -73.48 20.83
C HIS A 196 8.89 -74.11 19.94
N LEU A 197 9.83 -73.32 19.43
CA LEU A 197 10.95 -73.79 18.62
C LEU A 197 11.89 -74.67 19.43
N THR A 198 12.25 -74.27 20.65
CA THR A 198 13.07 -75.10 21.54
C THR A 198 12.36 -76.39 21.94
N GLN A 199 11.06 -76.34 22.25
CA GLN A 199 10.28 -77.55 22.54
C GLN A 199 10.23 -78.52 21.36
N THR A 200 10.02 -78.02 20.14
CA THR A 200 10.00 -78.84 18.92
C THR A 200 11.38 -79.42 18.60
N ASN A 201 12.44 -78.64 18.74
CA ASN A 201 13.81 -79.14 18.60
C ASN A 201 14.12 -80.26 19.61
N MET A 202 13.75 -80.11 20.88
CA MET A 202 13.94 -81.16 21.89
C MET A 202 13.16 -82.43 21.54
N LYS A 203 11.93 -82.31 21.02
CA LYS A 203 11.16 -83.46 20.53
C LYS A 203 11.86 -84.16 19.37
N ILE A 204 12.33 -83.40 18.37
CA ILE A 204 13.08 -83.93 17.23
C ILE A 204 14.33 -84.66 17.73
N ASP A 205 15.10 -84.08 18.64
CA ASP A 205 16.31 -84.71 19.19
C ASP A 205 15.98 -86.02 19.90
N THR A 206 14.90 -86.07 20.69
CA THR A 206 14.45 -87.31 21.35
C THR A 206 13.97 -88.38 20.36
N GLU A 207 13.22 -88.00 19.32
CA GLU A 207 12.78 -88.93 18.27
C GLU A 207 13.97 -89.43 17.46
N VAL A 208 14.94 -88.59 17.12
CA VAL A 208 16.17 -88.97 16.42
C VAL A 208 17.00 -89.94 17.27
N ALA A 209 17.14 -89.70 18.57
CA ALA A 209 17.81 -90.62 19.49
C ALA A 209 17.04 -91.95 19.62
N GLY A 210 15.70 -91.90 19.69
CA GLY A 210 14.83 -93.07 19.72
C GLY A 210 14.92 -93.90 18.44
N LEU A 211 14.84 -93.26 17.27
CA LEU A 211 15.03 -93.89 15.97
C LEU A 211 16.42 -94.50 15.84
N LYS A 212 17.47 -93.82 16.32
CA LYS A 212 18.84 -94.34 16.32
C LYS A 212 18.98 -95.59 17.20
N THR A 213 18.40 -95.60 18.41
CA THR A 213 18.43 -96.78 19.29
C THR A 213 17.61 -97.94 18.71
N MET A 214 16.46 -97.66 18.09
CA MET A 214 15.65 -98.66 17.36
C MET A 214 16.40 -99.22 16.13
N LEU A 215 17.14 -98.38 15.41
CA LEU A 215 17.98 -98.82 14.29
C LEU A 215 19.13 -99.71 14.79
N GLU A 216 19.79 -99.33 15.88
CA GLU A 216 20.85 -100.13 16.50
C GLU A 216 20.32 -101.47 17.01
N SER A 217 19.12 -101.50 17.63
CA SER A 217 18.49 -102.74 18.06
C SER A 217 18.10 -103.63 16.87
N HIS A 218 17.51 -103.05 15.81
CA HIS A 218 17.17 -103.78 14.59
C HIS A 218 18.42 -104.35 13.89
N LYS A 219 19.54 -103.61 13.87
CA LYS A 219 20.83 -104.10 13.37
C LYS A 219 21.31 -105.29 14.19
N LEU A 220 21.25 -105.21 15.52
CA LEU A 220 21.65 -106.31 16.42
C LEU A 220 20.75 -107.54 16.25
N ASP A 221 19.43 -107.35 16.11
CA ASP A 221 18.50 -108.45 15.92
C ASP A 221 18.68 -109.11 14.55
N THR A 222 18.89 -108.35 13.49
CA THR A 222 19.24 -108.89 12.16
C THR A 222 20.51 -109.75 12.24
N ILE A 223 21.54 -109.29 12.96
CA ILE A 223 22.77 -110.06 13.20
C ILE A 223 22.46 -111.36 13.96
N LYS A 224 21.62 -111.32 15.01
CA LYS A 224 21.20 -112.52 15.76
C LYS A 224 20.42 -113.51 14.89
N TYR A 225 19.44 -113.05 14.11
CA TYR A 225 18.64 -113.92 13.22
C TYR A 225 19.50 -114.55 12.13
N MET A 226 20.45 -113.79 11.56
CA MET A 226 21.41 -114.32 10.59
C MET A 226 22.31 -115.39 11.23
N ALA A 227 22.86 -115.13 12.42
CA ALA A 227 23.66 -116.12 13.15
C ALA A 227 22.85 -117.37 13.50
N GLY A 228 21.60 -117.21 13.95
CA GLY A 228 20.68 -118.31 14.23
C GLY A 228 20.34 -119.14 13.00
N SER A 229 20.07 -118.51 11.86
CA SER A 229 19.76 -119.21 10.61
C SER A 229 20.97 -119.99 10.05
N ILE A 230 22.17 -119.42 10.13
CA ILE A 230 23.39 -120.13 9.75
C ILE A 230 23.62 -121.34 10.69
N PHE A 231 23.41 -121.16 11.99
CA PHE A 231 23.56 -122.23 12.98
C PHE A 231 22.52 -123.35 12.82
N THR A 232 21.26 -123.02 12.53
CA THR A 232 20.23 -124.04 12.25
C THR A 232 20.47 -124.74 10.91
N CYS A 233 20.91 -124.02 9.87
CA CYS A 233 21.30 -124.62 8.60
C CYS A 233 22.47 -125.60 8.80
N LEU A 234 23.52 -125.19 9.52
CA LEU A 234 24.63 -126.07 9.91
C LEU A 234 24.14 -127.29 10.71
N THR A 235 23.22 -127.10 11.66
CA THR A 235 22.67 -128.20 12.47
C THR A 235 21.86 -129.18 11.62
N VAL A 236 21.07 -128.70 10.65
CA VAL A 236 20.33 -129.55 9.71
C VAL A 236 21.27 -130.31 8.80
N VAL A 237 22.30 -129.66 8.25
CA VAL A 237 23.33 -130.33 7.42
C VAL A 237 24.06 -131.41 8.23
N LEU A 238 24.45 -131.11 9.47
CA LEU A 238 25.07 -132.10 10.38
C LEU A 238 24.09 -133.23 10.78
N GLY A 239 22.80 -132.92 10.93
CA GLY A 239 21.75 -133.90 11.21
C GLY A 239 21.52 -134.85 10.03
N PHE A 240 21.48 -134.35 8.80
CA PHE A 240 21.43 -135.16 7.58
C PHE A 240 22.67 -136.02 7.41
N TYR A 241 23.86 -135.46 7.69
CA TYR A 241 25.12 -136.22 7.67
C TYR A 241 25.11 -137.39 8.67
N ARG A 242 24.39 -137.24 9.79
CA ARG A 242 24.26 -138.27 10.84
C ARG A 242 23.28 -139.40 10.52
N ILE A 243 22.30 -139.19 9.64
CA ILE A 243 21.33 -140.23 9.22
C ILE A 243 21.82 -141.03 8.00
N TRP A 244 22.80 -140.50 7.26
CA TRP A 244 23.39 -141.12 6.07
C TRP A 244 24.65 -141.96 6.38
N MET A 245 25.06 -142.06 7.65
CA MET A 245 26.17 -142.91 8.13
C MET A 245 25.64 -143.93 9.13
#